data_AF-A0A1V6QB84-F1
#
_entry.id   AF-A0A1V6QB84-F1
#
_cell.length_a   1.000
_cell.length_b   1.000
_cell.length_c   1.000
_cell.angle_alpha   90.00
_cell.angle_beta   90.00
_cell.angle_gamma   90.00
#
_symmetry.space_group_name_H-M   'P 1'
#
loop_
_entity.id
_entity.type
_entity.pdbx_description
1 polymer ?
#
loop_
_entity_poly.entity_id
_entity_poly.type
_entity_poly.pdbx_seq_one_letter_code
_entity_poly.pdbx_strand_id
1 'polypeptide(L)'
;MVGRGDIRSSDQLEKMSFEQMHSYRERVMRIALGAMSPDKHVCLEWMLHDTFQSMRNIDEGLAGDAAQGFCQLLQAQTSQERSSIQTLGSYLKFREIDAGKPWEREWKMHQENPTDGSRPLSAIYILANETGLPFTACKRLMYSYCRELELIIKHTGDELQADSVSKWTPEMDMYFKGVESFMRGNELWSQWTPRYRQ
;
A
#
# COMPACT_ATOMS: atom_id res chain seq x y z
N MET A 1 15.06 29.08 7.95
CA MET A 1 14.23 28.00 8.50
C MET A 1 13.39 27.44 7.37
N VAL A 2 13.83 26.35 6.74
CA VAL A 2 13.01 25.63 5.78
C VAL A 2 12.00 24.84 6.60
N GLY A 3 10.72 25.19 6.49
CA GLY A 3 9.65 24.46 7.13
C GLY A 3 9.75 22.98 6.75
N ARG A 4 9.61 22.10 7.74
CA ARG A 4 9.47 20.65 7.55
C ARG A 4 8.13 20.40 6.83
N GLY A 5 8.06 20.73 5.55
CA GLY A 5 6.93 20.44 4.68
C GLY A 5 7.03 18.98 4.26
N ASP A 6 6.07 18.19 4.71
CA ASP A 6 5.83 16.78 4.40
C ASP A 6 6.40 16.30 3.04
N ILE A 7 7.59 15.68 3.08
CA ILE A 7 8.20 14.97 1.94
C ILE A 7 7.59 13.56 1.84
N ARG A 8 6.26 13.45 1.73
CA ARG A 8 5.56 12.15 1.72
C ARG A 8 4.45 12.16 0.69
N SER A 9 4.70 11.51 -0.45
CA SER A 9 3.77 11.39 -1.58
C SER A 9 2.37 10.96 -1.16
N SER A 10 2.25 9.96 -0.26
CA SER A 10 0.96 9.44 0.18
C SER A 10 0.19 10.37 1.15
N ASP A 11 0.88 11.19 1.96
CA ASP A 11 0.23 12.13 2.89
C ASP A 11 -0.24 13.40 2.13
N GLN A 12 0.35 13.69 0.96
CA GLN A 12 -0.12 14.77 0.08
C GLN A 12 -1.45 14.43 -0.61
N LEU A 13 -1.65 13.17 -1.00
CA LEU A 13 -2.90 12.70 -1.62
C LEU A 13 -4.11 12.96 -0.71
N GLU A 14 -3.93 12.88 0.62
CA GLU A 14 -5.00 13.11 1.61
C GLU A 14 -5.55 14.54 1.59
N LYS A 15 -4.84 15.50 0.97
CA LYS A 15 -5.26 16.90 0.90
C LYS A 15 -5.84 17.27 -0.47
N MET A 16 -5.94 16.31 -1.38
CA MET A 16 -6.31 16.52 -2.77
C MET A 16 -7.75 16.09 -3.06
N SER A 17 -8.38 16.77 -4.02
CA SER A 17 -9.60 16.27 -4.70
C SER A 17 -9.28 15.13 -5.66
N PHE A 18 -10.30 14.41 -6.13
CA PHE A 18 -10.09 13.38 -7.18
C PHE A 18 -9.41 13.92 -8.44
N GLU A 19 -9.79 15.12 -8.90
CA GLU A 19 -9.19 15.74 -10.08
C GLU A 19 -7.69 16.03 -9.88
N GLN A 20 -7.34 16.57 -8.70
CA GLN A 20 -5.95 16.84 -8.33
C GLN A 20 -5.14 15.55 -8.23
N MET A 21 -5.70 14.51 -7.59
CA MET A 21 -5.07 13.19 -7.49
C MET A 21 -4.84 12.55 -8.86
N HIS A 22 -5.81 12.67 -9.77
CA HIS A 22 -5.68 12.16 -11.14
C HIS A 22 -4.55 12.86 -11.89
N SER A 23 -4.51 14.20 -11.88
CA SER A 23 -3.44 14.97 -12.53
C SER A 23 -2.06 14.66 -11.94
N TYR A 24 -1.97 14.59 -10.62
CA TYR A 24 -0.74 14.23 -9.89
C TYR A 24 -0.25 12.82 -10.28
N ARG A 25 -1.16 11.83 -10.27
CA ARG A 25 -0.85 10.45 -10.63
C ARG A 25 -0.26 10.36 -12.03
N GLU A 26 -0.97 10.87 -13.05
CA GLU A 26 -0.57 10.71 -14.44
C GLU A 26 0.84 11.27 -14.69
N ARG A 27 1.14 12.41 -14.06
CA ARG A 27 2.46 13.01 -14.13
C ARG A 27 3.53 12.16 -13.45
N VAL A 28 3.29 11.75 -12.20
CA VAL A 28 4.24 10.99 -11.38
C VAL A 28 4.55 9.63 -11.98
N MET A 29 3.55 8.93 -12.53
CA MET A 29 3.74 7.65 -13.22
C MET A 29 4.65 7.80 -14.45
N ARG A 30 4.41 8.82 -15.30
CA ARG A 30 5.23 9.05 -16.48
C ARG A 30 6.69 9.35 -16.13
N ILE A 31 6.93 10.04 -15.02
CA ILE A 31 8.28 10.31 -14.51
C ILE A 31 8.93 9.01 -14.01
N ALA A 32 8.23 8.19 -13.21
CA ALA A 32 8.74 6.91 -12.71
C ALA A 32 9.15 5.96 -13.85
N LEU A 33 8.33 5.91 -14.91
CA LEU A 33 8.56 5.12 -16.12
C LEU A 33 9.63 5.70 -17.05
N GLY A 34 10.19 6.89 -16.75
CA GLY A 34 11.17 7.56 -17.61
C GLY A 34 10.59 8.18 -18.90
N ALA A 35 9.26 8.20 -19.05
CA ALA A 35 8.54 8.76 -20.20
C ALA A 35 8.34 10.29 -20.13
N MET A 36 8.82 10.93 -19.06
CA MET A 36 8.76 12.36 -18.84
C MET A 36 9.93 12.80 -17.96
N SER A 37 10.55 13.93 -18.29
CA SER A 37 11.56 14.55 -17.44
C SER A 37 10.93 15.22 -16.21
N PRO A 38 11.54 15.11 -15.02
CA PRO A 38 11.04 15.74 -13.81
C PRO A 38 11.25 17.26 -13.84
N ASP A 39 10.38 18.00 -13.16
CA ASP A 39 10.67 19.39 -12.79
C ASP A 39 11.67 19.41 -11.60
N LYS A 40 12.84 20.02 -11.81
CA LYS A 40 13.90 20.12 -10.79
C LYS A 40 13.52 21.03 -9.62
N HIS A 41 12.50 21.85 -9.77
CA HIS A 41 11.96 22.67 -8.67
C HIS A 41 10.97 21.88 -7.79
N VAL A 42 10.49 20.73 -8.25
CA VAL A 42 9.60 19.85 -7.49
C VAL A 42 10.40 18.68 -6.91
N CYS A 43 10.68 18.74 -5.60
CA CYS A 43 11.54 17.77 -4.90
C CYS A 43 11.19 16.31 -5.19
N LEU A 44 9.91 15.96 -5.09
CA LEU A 44 9.44 14.58 -5.29
C LEU A 44 9.67 14.08 -6.71
N GLU A 45 9.56 14.93 -7.72
CA GLU A 45 9.68 14.52 -9.12
C GLU A 45 11.11 14.08 -9.45
N TRP A 46 12.10 14.93 -9.16
CA TRP A 46 13.48 14.60 -9.49
C TRP A 46 14.05 13.50 -8.58
N MET A 47 13.65 13.45 -7.30
CA MET A 47 14.04 12.33 -6.42
C MET A 47 13.51 10.99 -6.93
N LEU A 48 12.24 10.95 -7.35
CA LEU A 48 11.61 9.74 -7.90
C LEU A 48 12.29 9.30 -9.19
N HIS A 49 12.50 10.25 -10.11
CA HIS A 49 13.19 10.02 -11.37
C HIS A 49 14.58 9.44 -11.13
N ASP A 50 15.40 10.10 -10.31
CA ASP A 50 16.79 9.72 -10.09
C ASP A 50 16.90 8.37 -9.36
N THR A 51 15.94 8.07 -8.47
CA THR A 51 15.85 6.76 -7.81
C THR A 51 15.61 5.66 -8.83
N PHE A 52 14.56 5.77 -9.66
CA PHE A 52 14.28 4.75 -10.67
C PHE A 52 15.34 4.68 -11.76
N GLN A 53 15.99 5.79 -12.10
CA GLN A 53 17.12 5.78 -13.03
C GLN A 53 18.31 5.04 -12.42
N SER A 54 18.59 5.24 -11.14
CA SER A 54 19.65 4.52 -10.43
C SER A 54 19.35 3.02 -10.37
N MET A 55 18.09 2.64 -10.14
CA MET A 55 17.66 1.24 -10.18
C MET A 55 17.84 0.63 -11.56
N ARG A 56 17.42 1.32 -12.63
CA ARG A 56 17.58 0.85 -14.02
C ARG A 56 19.05 0.67 -14.42
N ASN A 57 19.95 1.50 -13.89
CA ASN A 57 21.38 1.35 -14.12
C ASN A 57 21.97 0.10 -13.43
N ILE A 58 21.30 -0.46 -12.40
CA ILE A 58 21.70 -1.68 -11.70
C ILE A 58 21.08 -2.91 -12.38
N ASP A 59 19.76 -2.90 -12.58
CA ASP A 59 19.01 -3.95 -13.25
C ASP A 59 17.78 -3.34 -13.94
N GLU A 60 17.82 -3.25 -15.27
CA GLU A 60 16.76 -2.62 -16.05
C GLU A 60 15.43 -3.39 -15.95
N GLY A 61 15.48 -4.73 -15.93
CA GLY A 61 14.31 -5.59 -15.90
C GLY A 61 13.56 -5.47 -14.58
N LEU A 62 14.27 -5.73 -13.46
CA LEU A 62 13.68 -5.66 -12.12
C LEU A 62 13.26 -4.23 -11.75
N ALA A 63 13.99 -3.21 -12.23
CA ALA A 63 13.59 -1.82 -12.05
C ALA A 63 12.32 -1.47 -12.84
N GLY A 64 12.15 -2.04 -14.04
CA GLY A 64 10.94 -1.94 -14.84
C GLY A 64 9.72 -2.52 -14.10
N ASP A 65 9.86 -3.74 -13.56
CA ASP A 65 8.81 -4.39 -12.78
C ASP A 65 8.45 -3.59 -11.52
N ALA A 66 9.45 -3.07 -10.80
CA ALA A 66 9.25 -2.22 -9.64
C ALA A 66 8.52 -0.90 -10.00
N ALA A 67 8.85 -0.29 -11.14
CA ALA A 67 8.17 0.92 -11.61
C ALA A 67 6.71 0.66 -11.99
N GLN A 68 6.42 -0.49 -12.59
CA GLN A 68 5.04 -0.91 -12.88
C GLN A 68 4.25 -1.17 -11.59
N GLY A 69 4.83 -1.88 -10.62
CA GLY A 69 4.20 -2.08 -9.30
C GLY A 69 3.90 -0.76 -8.59
N PHE A 70 4.82 0.21 -8.65
CA PHE A 70 4.59 1.57 -8.12
C PHE A 70 3.42 2.27 -8.83
N CYS A 71 3.34 2.17 -10.16
CA CYS A 71 2.25 2.74 -10.94
C CYS A 71 0.88 2.14 -10.56
N GLN A 72 0.81 0.82 -10.43
CA GLN A 72 -0.40 0.11 -9.99
C GLN A 72 -0.84 0.55 -8.59
N LEU A 73 0.11 0.65 -7.65
CA LEU A 73 -0.17 1.14 -6.30
C LEU A 73 -0.71 2.58 -6.32
N LEU A 74 -0.09 3.48 -7.07
CA LEU A 74 -0.52 4.88 -7.14
C LEU A 74 -1.89 5.03 -7.83
N GLN A 75 -2.17 4.21 -8.84
CA GLN A 75 -3.49 4.11 -9.47
C GLN A 75 -4.56 3.68 -8.47
N ALA A 76 -4.29 2.63 -7.68
CA ALA A 76 -5.23 2.17 -6.66
C ALA A 76 -5.46 3.26 -5.60
N GLN A 77 -4.40 3.88 -5.07
CA GLN A 77 -4.50 4.94 -4.06
C GLN A 77 -5.31 6.17 -4.50
N THR A 78 -5.36 6.45 -5.80
CA THR A 78 -6.08 7.61 -6.36
C THR A 78 -7.36 7.22 -7.09
N SER A 79 -7.76 5.95 -7.03
CA SER A 79 -8.96 5.48 -7.70
C SER A 79 -10.22 6.04 -7.04
N GLN A 80 -11.16 6.51 -7.86
CA GLN A 80 -12.48 6.92 -7.39
C GLN A 80 -13.29 5.73 -6.87
N GLU A 81 -12.98 4.50 -7.31
CA GLU A 81 -13.61 3.25 -6.84
C GLU A 81 -13.46 3.05 -5.33
N ARG A 82 -12.43 3.66 -4.71
CA ARG A 82 -12.25 3.72 -3.24
C ARG A 82 -13.52 4.20 -2.53
N SER A 83 -14.29 5.08 -3.15
CA SER A 83 -15.51 5.66 -2.59
C SER A 83 -16.73 4.73 -2.63
N SER A 84 -16.69 3.70 -3.47
CA SER A 84 -17.80 2.74 -3.68
C SER A 84 -17.64 1.42 -2.91
N ILE A 85 -16.49 1.19 -2.28
CA ILE A 85 -16.23 -0.04 -1.52
C ILE A 85 -17.02 -0.01 -0.22
N GLN A 86 -17.92 -0.99 -0.04
CA GLN A 86 -18.82 -1.07 1.11
C GLN A 86 -18.78 -2.42 1.83
N THR A 87 -18.11 -3.42 1.27
CA THR A 87 -18.05 -4.76 1.86
C THR A 87 -16.63 -5.21 2.13
N LEU A 88 -16.42 -6.06 3.15
CA LEU A 88 -15.11 -6.57 3.52
C LEU A 88 -14.51 -7.38 2.36
N GLY A 89 -15.33 -8.16 1.65
CA GLY A 89 -14.86 -8.93 0.49
C GLY A 89 -14.37 -8.05 -0.67
N SER A 90 -15.09 -6.97 -0.98
CA SER A 90 -14.64 -6.02 -2.02
C SER A 90 -13.42 -5.20 -1.56
N TYR A 91 -13.36 -4.85 -0.27
CA TYR A 91 -12.21 -4.21 0.34
C TYR A 91 -10.94 -5.05 0.27
N LEU A 92 -11.02 -6.33 0.63
CA LEU A 92 -9.85 -7.22 0.64
C LEU A 92 -9.28 -7.39 -0.78
N LYS A 93 -10.15 -7.59 -1.79
CA LYS A 93 -9.74 -7.64 -3.20
C LYS A 93 -9.07 -6.36 -3.67
N PHE A 94 -9.61 -5.21 -3.28
CA PHE A 94 -9.02 -3.92 -3.62
C PHE A 94 -7.66 -3.71 -2.93
N ARG A 95 -7.53 -4.14 -1.67
CA ARG A 95 -6.30 -4.03 -0.87
C ARG A 95 -5.15 -4.93 -1.30
N GLU A 96 -5.38 -5.90 -2.18
CA GLU A 96 -4.29 -6.66 -2.81
C GLU A 96 -3.35 -5.75 -3.61
N ILE A 97 -3.89 -4.66 -4.17
CA ILE A 97 -3.14 -3.68 -4.97
C ILE A 97 -2.85 -2.42 -4.15
N ASP A 98 -3.76 -2.01 -3.26
CA ASP A 98 -3.59 -0.80 -2.44
C ASP A 98 -2.95 -1.06 -1.07
N ALA A 99 -1.74 -0.55 -0.84
CA ALA A 99 -1.09 -0.58 0.47
C ALA A 99 -1.71 0.47 1.42
N GLY A 100 -2.41 -0.01 2.44
CA GLY A 100 -3.18 0.83 3.37
C GLY A 100 -2.42 1.48 4.49
N LYS A 101 -3.04 2.50 5.07
CA LYS A 101 -2.54 3.16 6.29
C LYS A 101 -3.30 2.60 7.49
N PRO A 102 -2.76 2.73 8.72
CA PRO A 102 -3.48 2.26 9.88
C PRO A 102 -4.75 3.04 10.12
N TRP A 103 -5.76 2.28 10.56
CA TRP A 103 -7.11 2.73 10.81
C TRP A 103 -7.17 4.00 11.67
N GLU A 104 -6.47 4.02 12.80
CA GLU A 104 -6.53 5.13 13.76
C GLU A 104 -6.06 6.46 13.13
N ARG A 105 -5.05 6.39 12.26
CA ARG A 105 -4.53 7.56 11.54
C ARG A 105 -5.48 7.99 10.43
N GLU A 106 -5.96 7.05 9.60
CA GLU A 106 -6.92 7.37 8.53
C GLU A 106 -8.17 8.04 9.10
N TRP A 107 -8.68 7.51 10.21
CA TRP A 107 -9.87 8.05 10.87
C TRP A 107 -9.65 9.46 11.42
N LYS A 108 -8.53 9.69 12.12
CA LYS A 108 -8.16 11.01 12.64
C LYS A 108 -8.03 12.05 11.52
N MET A 109 -7.32 11.71 10.45
CA MET A 109 -7.13 12.62 9.30
C MET A 109 -8.46 12.98 8.63
N HIS A 110 -9.35 12.00 8.45
CA HIS A 110 -10.67 12.26 7.89
C HIS A 110 -11.51 13.20 8.77
N GLN A 111 -11.45 13.03 10.09
CA GLN A 111 -12.16 13.88 11.04
C GLN A 111 -11.63 15.32 11.04
N GLU A 112 -10.31 15.50 10.91
CA GLU A 112 -9.66 16.82 10.93
C GLU A 112 -9.83 17.58 9.61
N ASN A 113 -9.73 16.90 8.47
CA ASN A 113 -9.81 17.54 7.16
C ASN A 113 -10.47 16.62 6.12
N PRO A 114 -11.82 16.61 6.02
CA PRO A 114 -12.54 15.74 5.11
C PRO A 114 -12.39 16.21 3.65
N THR A 115 -11.50 15.55 2.93
CA THR A 115 -11.32 15.63 1.47
C THR A 115 -11.63 14.26 0.82
N ASP A 116 -11.71 14.24 -0.52
CA ASP A 116 -11.80 12.98 -1.29
C ASP A 116 -10.66 12.01 -0.96
N GLY A 117 -9.42 12.53 -0.89
CA GLY A 117 -8.24 11.72 -0.59
C GLY A 117 -8.17 11.21 0.85
N SER A 118 -8.82 11.91 1.79
CA SER A 118 -8.86 11.54 3.22
C SER A 118 -9.92 10.49 3.56
N ARG A 119 -10.81 10.14 2.62
CA ARG A 119 -11.96 9.28 2.91
C ARG A 119 -11.48 7.92 3.45
N PRO A 120 -11.98 7.47 4.62
CA PRO A 120 -11.47 6.29 5.30
C PRO A 120 -11.80 5.05 4.48
N LEU A 121 -10.78 4.24 4.20
CA LEU A 121 -10.92 2.97 3.52
C LEU A 121 -10.18 1.93 4.36
N SER A 122 -10.86 1.39 5.37
CA SER A 122 -10.26 0.47 6.32
C SER A 122 -11.15 -0.74 6.57
N ALA A 123 -10.55 -1.93 6.69
CA ALA A 123 -11.24 -3.15 7.09
C ALA A 123 -12.03 -2.95 8.39
N ILE A 124 -11.49 -2.20 9.34
CA ILE A 124 -12.11 -1.96 10.66
C ILE A 124 -13.40 -1.16 10.49
N TYR A 125 -13.36 -0.09 9.69
CA TYR A 125 -14.50 0.76 9.41
C TYR A 125 -15.60 0.00 8.66
N ILE A 126 -15.22 -0.71 7.61
CA ILE A 126 -16.14 -1.45 6.75
C ILE A 126 -16.80 -2.58 7.53
N LEU A 127 -16.02 -3.38 8.26
CA LEU A 127 -16.54 -4.47 9.06
C LEU A 127 -17.48 -3.97 10.16
N ALA A 128 -17.16 -2.84 10.80
CA ALA A 128 -18.04 -2.24 11.80
C ALA A 128 -19.37 -1.76 11.19
N ASN A 129 -19.33 -1.16 10.01
CA ASN A 129 -20.55 -0.75 9.30
C ASN A 129 -21.41 -1.93 8.85
N GLU A 130 -20.80 -3.03 8.40
CA GLU A 130 -21.53 -4.23 7.97
C GLU A 130 -22.15 -5.01 9.13
N THR A 131 -21.45 -5.06 10.27
CA THR A 131 -21.84 -5.94 11.39
C THR A 131 -22.51 -5.21 12.54
N GLY A 132 -22.38 -3.88 12.61
CA GLY A 132 -22.78 -3.07 13.76
C GLY A 132 -21.87 -3.26 14.99
N LEU A 133 -20.75 -3.98 14.87
CA LEU A 133 -19.82 -4.21 15.97
C LEU A 133 -18.96 -2.96 16.25
N PRO A 134 -18.55 -2.74 17.52
CA PRO A 134 -17.60 -1.68 17.85
C PRO A 134 -16.24 -1.89 17.15
N PHE A 135 -15.56 -0.80 16.78
CA PHE A 135 -14.24 -0.85 16.13
C PHE A 135 -13.22 -1.72 16.89
N THR A 136 -13.26 -1.73 18.22
CA THR A 136 -12.35 -2.56 19.03
C THR A 136 -12.62 -4.06 18.88
N ALA A 137 -13.88 -4.45 18.66
CA ALA A 137 -14.25 -5.84 18.36
C ALA A 137 -13.81 -6.20 16.94
N CYS A 138 -14.07 -5.34 15.96
CA CYS A 138 -13.60 -5.52 14.58
C CYS A 138 -12.07 -5.64 14.50
N LYS A 139 -11.32 -4.85 15.29
CA LYS A 139 -9.85 -4.95 15.36
C LYS A 139 -9.38 -6.30 15.86
N ARG A 140 -10.03 -6.86 16.89
CA ARG A 140 -9.73 -8.22 17.38
C ARG A 140 -10.05 -9.29 16.33
N LEU A 141 -11.20 -9.17 15.67
CA LEU A 141 -11.59 -10.09 14.59
C LEU A 141 -10.61 -10.06 13.42
N MET A 142 -10.23 -8.88 12.95
CA MET A 142 -9.25 -8.73 11.87
C MET A 142 -7.85 -9.22 12.29
N TYR A 143 -7.47 -9.06 13.55
CA TYR A 143 -6.22 -9.62 14.06
C TYR A 143 -6.23 -11.16 14.04
N SER A 144 -7.35 -11.79 14.43
CA SER A 144 -7.52 -13.24 14.29
C SER A 144 -7.50 -13.67 12.82
N TYR A 145 -8.16 -12.93 11.93
CA TYR A 145 -8.11 -13.18 10.49
C TYR A 145 -6.68 -13.16 9.94
N CYS A 146 -5.82 -12.23 10.39
CA CYS A 146 -4.41 -12.23 10.03
C CYS A 146 -3.68 -13.53 10.44
N ARG A 147 -4.03 -14.14 11.59
CA ARG A 147 -3.45 -15.43 11.99
C ARG A 147 -3.88 -16.57 11.07
N GLU A 148 -5.13 -16.56 10.61
CA GLU A 148 -5.61 -17.54 9.62
C GLU A 148 -4.88 -17.39 8.28
N LEU A 149 -4.60 -16.15 7.84
CA LEU A 149 -3.80 -15.91 6.63
C LEU A 149 -2.36 -16.45 6.74
N GLU A 150 -1.73 -16.36 7.91
CA GLU A 150 -0.42 -16.96 8.14
C GLU A 150 -0.45 -18.48 7.99
N LEU A 151 -1.50 -19.14 8.47
CA LEU A 151 -1.69 -20.58 8.30
C LEU A 151 -1.91 -20.95 6.84
N ILE A 152 -2.73 -20.17 6.12
CA ILE A 152 -2.96 -20.38 4.68
C ILE A 152 -1.67 -20.28 3.89
N ILE A 153 -0.86 -19.23 4.11
CA ILE A 153 0.41 -19.05 3.38
C ILE A 153 1.36 -20.23 3.64
N LYS A 154 1.44 -20.68 4.89
CA LYS A 154 2.26 -21.86 5.24
C LYS A 154 1.76 -23.11 4.51
N HIS A 155 0.45 -23.35 4.56
CA HIS A 155 -0.16 -24.51 3.93
C HIS A 155 0.04 -24.51 2.41
N THR A 156 -0.18 -23.37 1.75
CA THR A 156 0.07 -23.22 0.31
C THR A 156 1.54 -23.46 -0.04
N GLY A 157 2.48 -23.02 0.80
CA GLY A 157 3.90 -23.36 0.64
C GLY A 157 4.17 -24.86 0.70
N ASP A 158 3.61 -25.54 1.70
CA ASP A 158 3.75 -26.99 1.87
C ASP A 158 3.13 -27.77 0.68
N GLU A 159 1.97 -27.33 0.19
CA GLU A 159 1.30 -27.91 -0.98
C GLU A 159 2.12 -27.76 -2.26
N LEU A 160 2.62 -26.55 -2.55
CA LEU A 160 3.45 -26.29 -3.73
C LEU A 160 4.79 -27.01 -3.69
N GLN A 161 5.34 -27.26 -2.50
CA GLN A 161 6.55 -28.04 -2.33
C GLN A 161 6.31 -29.54 -2.55
N ALA A 162 5.13 -30.04 -2.17
CA ALA A 162 4.73 -31.43 -2.34
C ALA A 162 4.24 -31.75 -3.78
N ASP A 163 3.85 -30.74 -4.55
CA ASP A 163 3.42 -30.92 -5.94
C ASP A 163 4.59 -31.42 -6.81
N SER A 164 4.39 -32.57 -7.44
CA SER A 164 5.38 -33.20 -8.33
C SER A 164 5.42 -32.57 -9.72
N VAL A 165 4.45 -31.71 -10.06
CA VAL A 165 4.33 -31.03 -11.35
C VAL A 165 5.10 -29.70 -11.36
N SER A 166 5.05 -28.92 -10.28
CA SER A 166 5.84 -27.69 -10.12
C SER A 166 7.17 -27.98 -9.42
N LYS A 167 8.28 -27.83 -10.13
CA LYS A 167 9.60 -27.98 -9.51
C LYS A 167 9.85 -26.82 -8.54
N TRP A 168 9.75 -27.08 -7.24
CA TRP A 168 10.12 -26.14 -6.20
C TRP A 168 11.59 -25.70 -6.37
N THR A 169 11.81 -24.39 -6.57
CA THR A 169 13.15 -23.84 -6.79
C THR A 169 13.68 -23.12 -5.55
N PRO A 170 15.01 -22.95 -5.42
CA PRO A 170 15.59 -22.15 -4.34
C PRO A 170 15.07 -20.70 -4.32
N GLU A 171 14.78 -20.12 -5.49
CA GLU A 171 14.24 -18.77 -5.61
C GLU A 171 12.81 -18.67 -5.05
N MET A 172 12.00 -19.71 -5.24
CA MET A 172 10.66 -19.79 -4.63
C MET A 172 10.76 -19.87 -3.11
N ASP A 173 11.66 -20.68 -2.56
CA ASP A 173 11.91 -20.75 -1.11
C ASP A 173 12.33 -19.38 -0.54
N MET A 174 13.23 -18.69 -1.23
CA MET A 174 13.64 -17.33 -0.85
C MET A 174 12.47 -16.34 -0.91
N TYR A 175 11.62 -16.43 -1.93
CA TYR A 175 10.45 -15.57 -2.09
C TYR A 175 9.45 -15.78 -0.95
N PHE A 176 9.09 -17.02 -0.62
CA PHE A 176 8.17 -17.33 0.48
C PHE A 176 8.70 -16.83 1.83
N LYS A 177 10.00 -17.04 2.11
CA LYS A 177 10.66 -16.48 3.30
C LYS A 177 10.65 -14.94 3.31
N GLY A 178 10.77 -14.32 2.13
CA GLY A 178 10.64 -12.88 1.95
C GLY A 178 9.25 -12.37 2.34
N VAL A 179 8.19 -13.03 1.87
CA VAL A 179 6.79 -12.70 2.21
C VAL A 179 6.55 -12.85 3.72
N GLU A 180 6.99 -13.96 4.33
CA GLU A 180 6.88 -14.17 5.77
C GLU A 180 7.61 -13.08 6.58
N SER A 181 8.83 -12.74 6.16
CA SER A 181 9.62 -11.67 6.77
C SER A 181 8.93 -10.31 6.64
N PHE A 182 8.31 -10.04 5.50
CA PHE A 182 7.55 -8.82 5.26
C PHE A 182 6.33 -8.72 6.19
N MET A 183 5.54 -9.79 6.31
CA MET A 183 4.36 -9.82 7.20
C MET A 183 4.75 -9.58 8.66
N ARG A 184 5.73 -10.34 9.17
CA ARG A 184 6.23 -10.22 10.55
C ARG A 184 6.87 -8.87 10.81
N GLY A 185 7.69 -8.40 9.88
CA GLY A 185 8.36 -7.10 9.97
C GLY A 185 7.37 -5.94 9.97
N ASN A 186 6.34 -6.01 9.12
CA ASN A 186 5.28 -5.00 9.06
C ASN A 186 4.46 -4.97 10.36
N GLU A 187 4.09 -6.13 10.90
CA GLU A 187 3.40 -6.20 12.19
C GLU A 187 4.25 -5.60 13.31
N LEU A 188 5.51 -6.06 13.44
CA LEU A 188 6.42 -5.59 14.48
C LEU A 188 6.61 -4.07 14.37
N TRP A 189 6.96 -3.57 13.18
CA TRP A 189 7.15 -2.13 12.98
C TRP A 189 5.87 -1.33 13.28
N SER A 190 4.71 -1.85 12.90
CA SER A 190 3.41 -1.20 13.18
C SER A 190 3.11 -1.09 14.68
N GLN A 191 3.60 -2.02 15.50
CA GLN A 191 3.47 -1.93 16.95
C GLN A 191 4.37 -0.85 17.55
N TRP A 192 5.57 -0.65 17.00
CA TRP A 192 6.62 0.20 17.60
C TRP A 192 6.72 1.61 17.02
N THR A 193 6.29 1.81 15.78
CA THR A 193 6.48 3.07 15.08
C THR A 193 5.75 4.24 15.76
N PRO A 194 6.43 5.35 16.07
CA PRO A 194 5.77 6.56 16.59
C PRO A 194 4.68 7.08 15.66
N ARG A 195 4.76 6.77 14.36
CA ARG A 195 3.77 7.19 13.36
C ARG A 195 2.34 6.77 13.72
N TYR A 196 2.17 5.64 14.43
CA TYR A 196 0.85 5.06 14.72
C TYR A 196 0.46 5.19 16.19
N ARG A 197 1.31 5.82 17.02
CA ARG A 197 1.08 6.03 18.46
C ARG A 197 0.71 7.49 18.80
N GLN A 198 0.44 8.33 17.80
CA GLN A 198 0.17 9.78 17.91
C GLN A 198 -1.23 10.16 17.44
#